data_AF-A0A2U2CZW4-F1
#
_entry.id   AF-A0A2U2CZW4-F1
#
_cell.length_a   1.000
_cell.length_b   1.000
_cell.length_c   1.000
_cell.angle_alpha   90.00
_cell.angle_beta   90.00
_cell.angle_gamma   90.00
#
_symmetry.space_group_name_H-M   'P 1'
#
loop_
_entity.id
_entity.type
_entity.pdbx_description
1 polymer ?
#
loop_
_entity_poly.entity_id
_entity_poly.type
_entity_poly.pdbx_seq_one_letter_code
_entity_poly.pdbx_strand_id
1 'polypeptide(L)' 'TLTNPAQTPVTVTLSNGSTIVIDAGKTTGTVDVPTAGNDVYNNGSTVSTTITGTTGGNFENLVPNPVPA' A
#
# COMPACT_ATOMS: atom_id res chain seq x y z
N THR A 1 6.92 -3.17 1.39
CA THR A 1 8.07 -2.25 1.59
C THR A 1 8.97 -2.32 0.38
N LEU A 2 9.71 -1.26 0.05
CA LEU A 2 10.67 -1.25 -1.06
C LEU A 2 12.02 -1.81 -0.60
N THR A 3 12.73 -2.51 -1.49
CA THR A 3 14.09 -3.01 -1.23
C THR A 3 15.15 -1.90 -1.22
N ASN A 4 14.83 -0.75 -1.83
CA ASN A 4 15.70 0.41 -1.93
C ASN A 4 14.87 1.70 -1.74
N PRO A 5 15.47 2.78 -1.21
CA PRO A 5 14.80 4.07 -1.10
C PRO A 5 14.29 4.55 -2.47
N ALA A 6 13.09 5.11 -2.50
CA ALA A 6 12.51 5.66 -3.72
C ALA A 6 13.33 6.87 -4.21
N GLN A 7 13.63 6.95 -5.51
CA GLN A 7 14.35 8.12 -6.04
C GLN A 7 13.42 9.30 -6.30
N THR A 8 12.17 9.00 -6.68
CA THR A 8 11.05 9.94 -6.76
C THR A 8 9.87 9.36 -5.99
N PRO A 9 8.81 10.14 -5.67
CA PRO A 9 7.65 9.60 -4.98
C PRO A 9 7.07 8.36 -5.69
N VAL A 10 6.77 7.30 -4.93
CA VAL A 10 6.00 6.14 -5.41
C VAL A 10 4.57 6.29 -4.95
N THR A 11 3.64 6.13 -5.87
CA THR A 11 2.21 6.05 -5.58
C THR A 11 1.75 4.62 -5.75
N VAL A 12 1.14 4.05 -4.71
CA VAL A 12 0.58 2.70 -4.72
C VAL A 12 -0.93 2.82 -4.56
N THR A 13 -1.69 2.29 -5.51
CA THR A 13 -3.15 2.23 -5.44
C THR A 13 -3.57 0.86 -4.92
N LEU A 14 -4.52 0.87 -4.00
CA LEU A 14 -5.08 -0.30 -3.37
C LEU A 14 -6.48 -0.62 -3.93
N SER A 15 -6.92 -1.87 -3.84
CA SER A 15 -8.22 -2.32 -4.38
C SER A 15 -9.44 -1.68 -3.71
N ASN A 16 -9.27 -1.21 -2.47
CA ASN A 16 -10.27 -0.42 -1.75
C ASN A 16 -10.31 1.07 -2.18
N GLY A 17 -9.51 1.46 -3.17
CA GLY A 17 -9.41 2.85 -3.65
C GLY A 17 -8.50 3.75 -2.82
N SER A 18 -7.91 3.24 -1.73
CA SER A 18 -6.91 3.98 -0.95
C SER A 18 -5.58 4.12 -1.70
N THR A 19 -4.84 5.18 -1.40
CA THR A 19 -3.54 5.45 -2.02
C THR A 19 -2.47 5.55 -0.95
N ILE A 20 -1.37 4.79 -1.11
CA ILE A 20 -0.16 4.93 -0.30
C ILE A 20 0.85 5.74 -1.11
N VAL A 21 1.41 6.78 -0.49
CA VAL A 21 2.56 7.52 -1.05
C VAL A 21 3.80 7.13 -0.28
N ILE A 22 4.86 6.73 -1.00
CA ILE A 22 6.20 6.52 -0.46
C ILE A 22 7.06 7.67 -0.96
N ASP A 23 7.44 8.56 -0.05
CA ASP A 23 8.25 9.73 -0.41
C ASP A 23 9.63 9.34 -0.93
N ALA A 24 10.23 10.25 -1.71
CA ALA A 24 11.62 10.10 -2.13
C ALA A 24 12.55 9.94 -0.91
N GLY A 25 13.52 9.04 -1.02
CA GLY A 25 14.42 8.65 0.07
C GLY A 25 13.80 7.71 1.10
N LYS A 26 12.53 7.31 0.96
CA LYS A 26 11.86 6.34 1.85
C LYS A 26 11.66 5.00 1.19
N THR A 27 11.54 3.96 2.01
CA THR A 27 11.24 2.58 1.60
C THR A 27 9.85 2.13 2.04
N THR A 28 9.18 2.94 2.84
CA THR A 28 7.90 2.63 3.46
C THR A 28 6.93 3.80 3.30
N GLY A 29 5.69 3.45 3.04
CA GLY A 29 4.54 4.35 3.09
C GLY A 29 3.41 3.60 3.75
N THR A 30 2.52 4.34 4.39
CA THR A 30 1.39 3.81 5.15
C THR A 30 0.13 4.55 4.74
N VAL A 31 -1.00 3.86 4.81
CA VAL A 31 -2.30 4.49 4.68
C VAL A 31 -3.19 4.03 5.82
N ASP A 32 -3.83 4.98 6.49
CA ASP A 32 -4.82 4.70 7.50
C ASP A 32 -6.12 4.31 6.82
N VAL A 33 -6.55 3.07 7.05
CA VAL A 33 -7.85 2.57 6.61
C VAL A 33 -8.75 2.55 7.83
N PRO A 34 -9.75 3.45 7.93
CA PRO A 34 -10.67 3.44 9.07
C PRO A 34 -11.45 2.13 9.08
N THR A 35 -11.41 1.42 10.21
CA THR A 35 -12.30 0.28 10.44
C THR A 35 -13.66 0.80 10.88
N ALA A 36 -14.72 0.05 10.57
CA ALA A 36 -16.02 0.31 11.16
C ALA A 36 -15.90 0.23 12.69
N GLY A 37 -16.53 1.17 13.40
CA GLY A 37 -16.52 1.20 14.86
C GLY A 37 -17.03 -0.12 15.44
N ASN A 38 -16.44 -0.54 16.57
CA ASN A 38 -16.75 -1.80 17.24
C ASN A 38 -18.26 -2.03 17.37
N ASP A 39 -18.78 -3.01 16.66
CA ASP A 39 -20.12 -3.55 16.89
C ASP A 39 -19.97 -4.87 17.66
N VAL A 40 -20.76 -5.03 18.73
CA VAL A 40 -20.75 -6.19 19.63
C VAL A 40 -21.05 -7.51 18.92
N TYR A 41 -21.62 -7.48 17.70
CA TYR A 41 -21.98 -8.65 16.91
C TYR A 41 -21.07 -8.91 15.70
N ASN A 42 -20.37 -7.89 15.19
CA ASN A 42 -19.58 -7.98 13.95
C ASN A 42 -18.13 -7.50 14.15
N ASN A 43 -17.41 -8.07 15.12
CA ASN A 43 -15.97 -7.82 15.26
C ASN A 43 -15.16 -8.76 14.35
N GLY A 44 -15.21 -8.52 13.04
CA GLY A 44 -14.59 -9.41 12.06
C GLY A 44 -14.40 -8.82 10.67
N SER A 45 -14.24 -7.50 10.54
CA SER A 45 -13.88 -6.93 9.24
C SER A 45 -12.41 -7.21 8.95
N THR A 46 -12.15 -8.32 8.26
CA THR A 46 -10.84 -8.55 7.63
C THR A 46 -10.68 -7.50 6.53
N VAL A 47 -9.79 -6.52 6.76
CA VAL A 47 -9.40 -5.57 5.72
C VAL A 47 -8.43 -6.30 4.79
N SER A 48 -8.97 -6.92 3.75
CA SER A 48 -8.17 -7.45 2.64
C SER A 48 -8.09 -6.38 1.56
N THR A 49 -6.89 -5.92 1.27
CA THR A 49 -6.63 -4.97 0.20
C THR A 49 -5.43 -5.43 -0.60
N THR A 50 -5.55 -5.39 -1.92
CA THR A 50 -4.50 -5.81 -2.84
C THR A 50 -3.98 -4.59 -3.58
N ILE A 51 -2.69 -4.59 -3.92
CA ILE A 51 -2.12 -3.54 -4.76
C ILE A 51 -2.66 -3.70 -6.19
N THR A 52 -3.30 -2.66 -6.71
CA THR A 52 -3.86 -2.64 -8.07
C THR A 52 -2.99 -1.86 -9.05
N GLY A 53 -2.14 -0.97 -8.55
CA GLY A 53 -1.22 -0.20 -9.38
C GLY A 53 -0.09 0.42 -8.58
N THR A 54 1.03 0.63 -9.25
CA THR A 54 2.17 1.37 -8.73
C THR A 54 2.72 2.29 -9.82
N THR A 55 2.96 3.56 -9.49
CA THR A 55 3.54 4.55 -10.39
C THR A 55 4.64 5.35 -9.70
N GLY A 56 5.60 5.86 -10.48
CA GLY A 56 6.70 6.67 -9.96
C GLY A 56 7.87 5.84 -9.41
N GLY A 57 8.67 6.43 -8.52
CA GLY A 57 9.85 5.79 -7.93
C GLY A 57 11.14 5.82 -8.74
N ASN A 58 11.04 6.07 -10.05
CA ASN A 58 12.16 5.96 -11.00
C ASN A 58 12.89 4.61 -10.86
N PHE A 59 12.10 3.54 -10.91
CA PHE A 59 12.61 2.18 -10.98
C PHE A 59 12.48 1.72 -12.41
N GLU A 60 13.60 1.45 -13.08
CA GLU A 60 13.61 0.91 -14.45
C GLU A 60 12.86 -0.43 -14.59
N ASN A 61 12.40 -1.07 -13.50
CA ASN A 61 11.43 -2.16 -13.50
C ASN A 61 10.92 -2.45 -12.08
N LEU A 62 9.71 -2.04 -11.70
CA LEU A 62 9.10 -2.43 -10.42
C LEU A 62 8.32 -3.74 -10.62
N VAL A 63 8.89 -4.89 -10.25
CA VAL A 63 8.19 -6.18 -10.31
C VAL A 63 7.44 -6.40 -8.99
N PRO A 64 6.10 -6.41 -8.97
CA PRO A 64 5.34 -6.68 -7.73
C PRO A 64 5.55 -8.13 -7.28
N ASN A 65 5.76 -8.37 -5.98
CA ASN A 65 5.79 -9.73 -5.43
C ASN A 65 4.35 -10.22 -5.17
N PRO A 66 3.87 -11.28 -5.84
CA PRO A 66 2.51 -11.80 -5.66
C PRO A 66 2.36 -12.74 -4.45
N VAL A 67 3.44 -13.05 -3.72
CA VAL A 67 3.37 -13.93 -2.54
C VAL A 67 2.72 -13.19 -1.36
N PRO A 68 1.57 -13.64 -0.84
CA PRO A 68 0.94 -13.06 0.34
C PRO A 68 1.86 -13.22 1.57
N ALA A 69 1.91 -12.19 2.42
CA ALA A 69 2.61 -12.21 3.70
C ALA A 69 1.79 -12.91 4.78
#